data_AF-A0ABD1XE80-F1
#
_entry.id   AF-A0ABD1XE80-F1
#
_cell.length_a   1.000
_cell.length_b   1.000
_cell.length_c   1.000
_cell.angle_alpha   90.00
_cell.angle_beta   90.00
_cell.angle_gamma   90.00
#
_symmetry.space_group_name_H-M   'P 1'
#
loop_
_entity.id
_entity.type
_entity.pdbx_description
1 polymer ?
#
loop_
_entity_poly.entity_id
_entity_poly.type
_entity_poly.pdbx_seq_one_letter_code
_entity_poly.pdbx_strand_id
1 'polypeptide(L)'
;MYQIRWMGILQRIAIAYFLAAACEIWLRSDDKVNSELSLLRKYQRQWVAVLMLTALYLLLLYGLYVPDWEYQIPIEASSSGKVYSVKCGVRGDTGPACNAVGMIDRKILGIHHLYGRPIYARTKQCSINSPDYGPLPPDAPSWCQAPFDPEGLLSTVMATVSCLVGLQYGHIIVHFKDHKARLLQWFVPSCCLVALGVMCDLFGMHINKVLYSFSYMCFTTGAAGILFSAIYIMVDVYGYRRLTVVLEWMGMHALMIFILVACNVVPLILQGFYWGQPHNNILTSIGIGAHA
;
A
#
# COMPACT_ATOMS: atom_id res chain seq x y z
N MET A 1 20.69 16.45 12.65
CA MET A 1 19.24 16.57 12.92
C MET A 1 18.61 15.25 12.52
N TYR A 2 17.91 14.56 13.42
CA TYR A 2 17.27 13.28 13.08
C TYR A 2 16.15 13.52 12.05
N GLN A 3 16.24 12.89 10.87
CA GLN A 3 15.18 12.92 9.87
C GLN A 3 14.07 11.95 10.31
N ILE A 4 12.93 12.50 10.75
CA ILE A 4 11.77 11.70 11.17
C ILE A 4 10.88 11.45 9.96
N ARG A 5 10.62 10.20 9.59
CA ARG A 5 9.60 9.87 8.59
C ARG A 5 8.22 9.91 9.22
N TRP A 6 7.32 10.76 8.72
CA TRP A 6 5.98 10.94 9.31
C TRP A 6 5.02 9.82 8.90
N MET A 7 5.02 9.49 7.61
CA MET A 7 4.13 8.49 7.04
C MET A 7 4.85 7.16 6.83
N GLY A 8 4.35 6.11 7.46
CA GLY A 8 4.85 4.75 7.31
C GLY A 8 3.70 3.76 7.25
N ILE A 9 4.04 2.48 7.09
CA ILE A 9 3.06 1.41 6.88
C ILE A 9 2.04 1.34 8.02
N LEU A 10 2.49 1.43 9.27
CA LEU A 10 1.62 1.40 10.44
C LEU A 10 0.72 2.63 10.52
N GLN A 11 1.25 3.82 10.24
CA GLN A 11 0.47 5.06 10.22
C GLN A 11 -0.62 5.01 9.14
N ARG A 12 -0.28 4.55 7.93
CA ARG A 12 -1.25 4.37 6.85
C ARG A 12 -2.38 3.42 7.25
N ILE A 13 -2.05 2.25 7.82
CA ILE A 13 -3.04 1.26 8.28
C ILE A 13 -3.92 1.87 9.39
N ALA A 14 -3.32 2.55 10.36
CA ALA A 14 -4.04 3.18 11.47
C ALA A 14 -5.03 4.24 10.97
N ILE A 15 -4.60 5.13 10.06
CA ILE A 15 -5.46 6.17 9.48
C ILE A 15 -6.59 5.53 8.65
N ALA A 16 -6.28 4.54 7.80
CA ALA A 16 -7.27 3.90 6.96
C ALA A 16 -8.37 3.19 7.79
N TYR A 17 -7.99 2.46 8.84
CA TYR A 17 -8.94 1.82 9.74
C TYR A 17 -9.72 2.82 10.59
N PHE A 18 -9.07 3.87 11.09
CA PHE A 18 -9.76 4.92 11.83
C PHE A 18 -10.84 5.59 10.96
N LEU A 19 -10.52 5.97 9.72
CA LEU A 19 -11.47 6.58 8.80
C LEU A 19 -12.58 5.62 8.40
N ALA A 20 -12.27 4.34 8.14
CA ALA A 20 -13.29 3.34 7.85
C ALA A 20 -14.24 3.12 9.02
N ALA A 21 -13.72 3.03 10.25
CA ALA A 21 -14.54 2.91 11.47
C ALA A 21 -15.39 4.16 11.72
N ALA A 22 -14.83 5.36 11.53
CA ALA A 22 -15.59 6.60 11.62
C ALA A 22 -16.72 6.66 10.59
N CYS A 23 -16.46 6.24 9.35
CA CYS A 23 -17.49 6.12 8.32
C CYS A 23 -18.58 5.11 8.71
N GLU A 24 -18.22 3.94 9.25
CA GLU A 24 -19.18 2.93 9.70
C GLU A 24 -20.10 3.47 10.81
N ILE A 25 -19.54 4.18 11.79
CA ILE A 25 -20.29 4.72 12.92
C ILE A 25 -21.19 5.89 12.48
N TRP A 26 -20.67 6.83 11.70
CA TRP A 26 -21.39 8.06 11.34
C TRP A 26 -22.35 7.91 10.17
N LEU A 27 -22.09 6.99 9.24
CA LEU A 27 -22.92 6.79 8.05
C LEU A 27 -23.93 5.64 8.20
N ARG A 28 -24.23 5.26 9.44
CA ARG A 28 -25.20 4.21 9.77
C ARG A 28 -26.60 4.52 9.22
N SER A 29 -27.25 3.50 8.66
CA SER A 29 -28.67 3.50 8.31
C SER A 29 -29.42 2.42 9.09
N ASP A 30 -30.64 2.71 9.53
CA ASP A 30 -31.51 1.78 10.26
C ASP A 30 -32.37 0.90 9.33
N ASP A 31 -32.13 0.96 8.03
CA ASP A 31 -32.81 0.11 7.04
C ASP A 31 -32.63 -1.39 7.35
N LYS A 32 -33.70 -2.16 7.20
CA LYS A 32 -33.69 -3.63 7.30
C LYS A 32 -33.17 -4.25 6.00
N VAL A 33 -32.34 -5.27 6.12
CA VAL A 33 -31.77 -6.00 4.97
C VAL A 33 -32.60 -7.25 4.72
N ASN A 34 -33.40 -7.24 3.65
CA ASN A 34 -34.24 -8.36 3.21
C ASN A 34 -33.84 -8.88 1.81
N SER A 35 -33.04 -8.12 1.07
CA SER A 35 -32.59 -8.40 -0.30
C SER A 35 -31.26 -7.69 -0.60
N GLU A 36 -30.61 -8.06 -1.69
CA GLU A 36 -29.35 -7.44 -2.16
C GLU A 36 -29.50 -5.93 -2.38
N LEU A 37 -30.60 -5.50 -3.00
CA LEU A 37 -30.89 -4.09 -3.23
C LEU A 37 -31.08 -3.32 -1.91
N SER A 38 -31.68 -3.95 -0.90
CA SER A 38 -31.82 -3.34 0.42
C SER A 38 -30.50 -3.22 1.17
N LEU A 39 -29.54 -4.11 0.91
CA LEU A 39 -28.18 -4.00 1.45
C LEU A 39 -27.44 -2.81 0.83
N LEU A 40 -27.51 -2.67 -0.51
CA LEU A 40 -26.94 -1.50 -1.19
C LEU A 40 -27.56 -0.19 -0.70
N ARG A 41 -28.89 -0.16 -0.50
CA ARG A 41 -29.59 1.00 0.05
C ARG A 41 -29.14 1.32 1.47
N LYS A 42 -29.01 0.31 2.33
CA LYS A 42 -28.54 0.47 3.71
C LYS A 42 -27.15 1.11 3.78
N TYR A 43 -26.23 0.68 2.92
CA TYR A 43 -24.84 1.16 2.90
C TYR A 43 -24.56 2.22 1.83
N GLN A 44 -25.60 2.82 1.23
CA GLN A 44 -25.45 3.78 0.13
C GLN A 44 -24.56 4.97 0.49
N ARG A 45 -24.63 5.44 1.75
CA ARG A 45 -23.81 6.57 2.23
C ARG A 45 -22.32 6.22 2.25
N GLN A 46 -21.97 4.98 2.57
CA GLN A 46 -20.60 4.50 2.55
C GLN A 46 -20.08 4.39 1.11
N TRP A 47 -20.92 3.91 0.18
CA TRP A 47 -20.59 3.89 -1.24
C TRP A 47 -20.40 5.30 -1.80
N VAL A 48 -21.22 6.27 -1.38
CA VAL A 48 -21.01 7.69 -1.72
C VAL A 48 -19.66 8.18 -1.18
N ALA A 49 -19.30 7.85 0.06
CA ALA A 49 -17.99 8.20 0.61
C ALA A 49 -16.83 7.58 -0.18
N VAL A 50 -16.93 6.30 -0.57
CA VAL A 50 -15.96 5.62 -1.44
C VAL A 50 -15.81 6.35 -2.77
N LEU A 51 -16.92 6.70 -3.43
CA LEU A 51 -16.90 7.41 -4.70
C LEU A 51 -16.29 8.81 -4.55
N MET A 52 -16.62 9.54 -3.48
CA MET A 52 -16.08 10.87 -3.21
C MET A 52 -14.57 10.86 -2.97
N LEU A 53 -14.07 9.92 -2.15
CA LEU A 53 -12.63 9.76 -1.90
C LEU A 53 -11.89 9.36 -3.18
N THR A 54 -12.48 8.47 -3.97
CA THR A 54 -11.91 8.06 -5.27
C THR A 54 -11.88 9.21 -6.27
N ALA A 55 -12.96 9.97 -6.38
CA ALA A 55 -13.03 11.14 -7.25
C ALA A 55 -12.02 12.21 -6.83
N LEU A 56 -11.91 12.49 -5.52
CA LEU A 56 -10.90 13.39 -4.98
C LEU A 56 -9.48 12.93 -5.35
N TYR A 57 -9.19 11.64 -5.19
CA TYR A 57 -7.90 11.07 -5.58
C TYR A 57 -7.60 11.30 -7.06
N LEU A 58 -8.53 10.96 -7.95
CA LEU A 58 -8.35 11.09 -9.40
C LEU A 58 -8.22 12.55 -9.84
N LEU A 59 -9.01 13.45 -9.26
CA LEU A 59 -8.94 14.89 -9.52
C LEU A 59 -7.58 15.47 -9.10
N LEU A 60 -7.05 15.07 -7.94
CA LEU A 60 -5.73 15.52 -7.50
C LEU A 60 -4.61 14.91 -8.34
N LEU A 61 -4.70 13.62 -8.66
CA LEU A 61 -3.68 12.90 -9.43
C LEU A 61 -3.53 13.47 -10.85
N TYR A 62 -4.64 13.67 -11.56
CA TYR A 62 -4.62 14.11 -12.97
C TYR A 62 -4.79 15.63 -13.14
N GLY A 63 -5.42 16.32 -12.18
CA GLY A 63 -5.72 17.74 -12.30
C GLY A 63 -4.58 18.65 -11.87
N LEU A 64 -3.70 18.23 -10.96
CA LEU A 64 -2.62 19.08 -10.45
C LEU A 64 -1.44 19.19 -11.44
N TYR A 65 -0.89 20.40 -11.54
CA TYR A 65 0.35 20.66 -12.25
C TYR A 65 1.55 20.40 -11.36
N VAL A 66 2.50 19.64 -11.86
CA VAL A 66 3.74 19.30 -11.16
C VAL A 66 4.88 20.14 -11.72
N PRO A 67 5.34 21.17 -10.99
CA PRO A 67 6.46 21.99 -11.43
C PRO A 67 7.79 21.24 -11.28
N ASP A 68 8.83 21.77 -11.92
CA ASP A 68 10.21 21.37 -11.65
C ASP A 68 10.54 21.53 -10.16
N TRP A 69 11.38 20.65 -9.64
CA TRP A 69 11.74 20.66 -8.23
C TRP A 69 13.17 20.18 -8.02
N GLU A 70 13.75 20.55 -6.89
CA GLU A 70 15.14 20.24 -6.55
C GLU A 70 15.23 19.57 -5.19
N TYR A 71 16.24 18.71 -5.02
CA TYR A 71 16.54 18.08 -3.75
C TYR A 71 18.04 17.95 -3.54
N GLN A 72 18.43 17.86 -2.27
CA GLN A 72 19.83 17.75 -1.87
C GLN A 72 20.06 16.40 -1.21
N ILE A 73 21.12 15.73 -1.64
CA ILE A 73 21.62 14.53 -0.96
C ILE A 73 22.83 14.98 -0.13
N PRO A 74 22.81 14.82 1.21
CA PRO A 74 23.97 15.11 2.02
C PRO A 74 25.11 14.16 1.64
N ILE A 75 26.26 14.70 1.26
CA ILE A 75 27.52 13.95 1.15
C ILE A 75 28.23 14.11 2.49
N GLU A 76 28.88 13.04 2.98
CA GLU A 76 29.54 13.03 4.28
C GLU A 76 30.41 14.27 4.53
N ALA A 77 30.30 14.77 5.77
CA ALA A 77 31.06 15.80 6.48
C ALA A 77 32.10 16.60 5.66
N SER A 78 31.67 17.62 4.90
CA SER A 78 32.37 18.93 4.69
C SER A 78 32.10 19.62 3.34
N SER A 79 31.33 19.02 2.42
CA SER A 79 30.97 19.68 1.16
C SER A 79 29.47 19.99 1.07
N SER A 80 29.13 21.13 0.48
CA SER A 80 27.75 21.49 0.11
C SER A 80 27.10 20.31 -0.60
N GLY A 81 25.99 19.78 -0.07
CA GLY A 81 25.32 18.61 -0.62
C GLY A 81 25.04 18.77 -2.12
N LYS A 82 25.16 17.67 -2.88
CA LYS A 82 24.92 17.72 -4.32
C LYS A 82 23.44 18.00 -4.58
N VAL A 83 23.17 19.11 -5.27
CA VAL A 83 21.82 19.52 -5.66
C VAL A 83 21.46 18.79 -6.95
N TYR A 84 20.32 18.11 -6.93
CA TYR A 84 19.73 17.46 -8.09
C TYR A 84 18.47 18.22 -8.48
N SER A 85 18.36 18.56 -9.77
CA SER A 85 17.19 19.21 -10.35
C SER A 85 16.40 18.21 -11.18
N VAL A 86 15.10 18.10 -10.93
CA VAL A 86 14.19 17.21 -11.64
C VAL A 86 13.26 18.06 -12.49
N LYS A 87 13.33 17.84 -13.80
CA LYS A 87 12.48 18.51 -14.80
C LYS A 87 11.19 17.73 -14.98
N CYS A 88 10.07 18.36 -14.68
CA CYS A 88 8.74 17.78 -14.77
C CYS A 88 7.89 18.62 -15.73
N GLY A 89 7.34 19.75 -15.26
CA GLY A 89 6.53 20.63 -16.09
C GLY A 89 5.28 19.99 -16.70
N VAL A 90 4.71 18.96 -16.06
CA VAL A 90 3.64 18.11 -16.61
C VAL A 90 2.37 18.07 -15.73
N ARG A 91 1.27 17.57 -16.30
CA ARG A 91 0.03 17.21 -15.60
C ARG A 91 -0.30 15.75 -15.86
N GLY A 92 -0.84 15.07 -14.86
CA GLY A 92 -1.33 13.69 -15.01
C GLY A 92 -0.26 12.64 -15.28
N ASP A 93 1.03 12.97 -15.08
CA ASP A 93 2.09 11.98 -15.16
C ASP A 93 2.00 11.02 -13.96
N THR A 94 1.95 9.71 -14.26
CA THR A 94 1.98 8.64 -13.25
C THR A 94 3.36 7.99 -13.16
N GLY A 95 4.36 8.59 -13.80
CA GLY A 95 5.74 8.16 -13.81
C GLY A 95 6.49 8.48 -12.51
N PRO A 96 7.77 8.07 -12.44
CA PRO A 96 8.62 8.36 -11.30
C PRO A 96 8.88 9.87 -11.16
N ALA A 97 8.91 10.34 -9.90
CA ALA A 97 9.24 11.71 -9.46
C ALA A 97 8.34 12.88 -9.90
N CYS A 98 7.72 12.84 -11.09
CA CYS A 98 6.91 13.91 -11.66
C CYS A 98 5.40 13.76 -11.49
N ASN A 99 4.97 12.80 -10.67
CA ASN A 99 3.57 12.60 -10.33
C ASN A 99 3.07 13.53 -9.20
N ALA A 100 1.76 13.79 -9.20
CA ALA A 100 1.12 14.66 -8.23
C ALA A 100 1.11 14.10 -6.80
N VAL A 101 1.08 12.77 -6.62
CA VAL A 101 1.16 12.12 -5.30
C VAL A 101 2.43 12.54 -4.57
N GLY A 102 3.59 12.35 -5.21
CA GLY A 102 4.87 12.73 -4.65
C GLY A 102 5.02 14.25 -4.49
N MET A 103 4.42 15.05 -5.36
CA MET A 103 4.40 16.51 -5.21
C MET A 103 3.67 16.94 -3.93
N ILE A 104 2.48 16.38 -3.67
CA ILE A 104 1.70 16.68 -2.48
C ILE A 104 2.48 16.31 -1.23
N ASP A 105 3.08 15.11 -1.20
CA ASP A 105 3.86 14.65 -0.06
C ASP A 105 5.10 15.55 0.17
N ARG A 106 5.83 15.94 -0.88
CA ARG A 106 6.95 16.89 -0.80
C ARG A 106 6.52 18.24 -0.24
N LYS A 107 5.34 18.73 -0.61
CA LYS A 107 4.86 20.07 -0.22
C LYS A 107 4.26 20.11 1.19
N ILE A 108 3.56 19.05 1.59
CA ILE A 108 2.88 19.00 2.89
C ILE A 108 3.77 18.39 3.97
N LEU A 109 4.38 17.23 3.70
CA LEU A 109 5.23 16.55 4.67
C LEU A 109 6.64 17.15 4.69
N GLY A 110 7.12 17.65 3.54
CA GLY A 110 8.49 18.14 3.38
C GLY A 110 9.46 17.03 2.97
N ILE A 111 10.46 17.38 2.16
CA ILE A 111 11.41 16.42 1.57
C ILE A 111 12.18 15.62 2.63
N HIS A 112 12.53 16.24 3.76
CA HIS A 112 13.26 15.60 4.87
C HIS A 112 12.44 14.55 5.64
N HIS A 113 11.14 14.50 5.41
CA HIS A 113 10.20 13.64 6.12
C HIS A 113 9.67 12.49 5.24
N LEU A 114 10.12 12.42 3.99
CA LEU A 114 9.81 11.34 3.06
C LEU A 114 10.71 10.13 3.29
N TYR A 115 10.33 9.01 2.70
CA TYR A 115 11.17 7.83 2.68
C TYR A 115 12.48 8.09 1.91
N GLY A 116 13.61 8.01 2.63
CA GLY A 116 14.92 8.37 2.10
C GLY A 116 15.57 7.34 1.17
N ARG A 117 15.05 6.10 1.11
CA ARG A 117 15.57 5.09 0.18
C ARG A 117 14.86 5.22 -1.18
N PRO A 118 15.60 5.36 -2.29
CA PRO A 118 14.99 5.53 -3.61
C PRO A 118 14.19 4.30 -4.02
N ILE A 119 12.88 4.47 -4.20
CA ILE A 119 11.94 3.39 -4.50
C ILE A 119 12.14 2.83 -5.90
N TYR A 120 12.57 3.67 -6.82
CA TYR A 120 12.82 3.30 -8.22
C TYR A 120 14.26 2.81 -8.45
N ALA A 121 15.06 2.58 -7.39
CA ALA A 121 16.45 2.17 -7.51
C ALA A 121 16.67 0.86 -8.29
N ARG A 122 15.66 -0.01 -8.34
CA ARG A 122 15.71 -1.30 -9.05
C ARG A 122 15.26 -1.23 -10.51
N THR A 123 14.82 -0.04 -10.97
CA THR A 123 14.36 0.13 -12.35
C THR A 123 15.54 0.12 -13.32
N LYS A 124 15.28 -0.25 -14.57
CA LYS A 124 16.31 -0.29 -15.64
C LYS A 124 17.04 1.04 -15.82
N GLN A 125 16.37 2.17 -15.57
CA GLN A 125 16.98 3.49 -15.64
C GLN A 125 17.93 3.80 -14.47
N CYS A 126 17.80 3.10 -13.35
CA CYS A 126 18.48 3.44 -12.09
C CYS A 126 19.44 2.37 -11.57
N SER A 127 19.45 1.16 -12.16
CA SER A 127 20.36 0.08 -11.80
C SER A 127 20.86 -0.66 -13.04
N ILE A 128 22.19 -0.77 -13.16
CA ILE A 128 22.85 -1.61 -14.18
C ILE A 128 22.47 -3.10 -14.00
N ASN A 129 22.16 -3.52 -12.77
CA ASN A 129 21.79 -4.90 -12.44
C ASN A 129 20.28 -5.13 -12.39
N SER A 130 19.47 -4.21 -12.94
CA SER A 130 18.00 -4.34 -12.92
C SER A 130 17.54 -5.75 -13.38
N PRO A 131 16.65 -6.44 -12.63
CA PRO A 131 15.75 -5.91 -11.60
C PRO A 131 16.35 -5.86 -10.19
N ASP A 132 17.63 -6.17 -10.01
CA ASP A 132 18.29 -6.12 -8.71
C ASP A 132 18.93 -4.76 -8.44
N TYR A 133 19.31 -4.55 -7.18
CA TYR A 133 20.05 -3.36 -6.79
C TYR A 133 21.44 -3.40 -7.43
N GLY A 134 21.89 -2.23 -7.88
CA GLY A 134 23.17 -2.08 -8.56
C GLY A 134 23.59 -0.62 -8.59
N PRO A 135 24.79 -0.35 -9.10
CA PRO A 135 25.25 1.02 -9.33
C PRO A 135 24.36 1.72 -10.37
N LEU A 136 24.31 3.06 -10.28
CA LEU A 136 23.60 3.88 -11.25
C LEU A 136 24.29 3.78 -12.62
N PRO A 137 23.52 3.61 -13.70
CA PRO A 137 24.01 3.81 -15.07
C PRO A 137 24.63 5.20 -15.26
N PRO A 138 25.62 5.36 -16.14
CA PRO A 138 26.27 6.66 -16.39
C PRO A 138 25.30 7.72 -16.92
N ASP A 139 24.22 7.30 -17.58
CA ASP A 139 23.13 8.11 -18.13
C ASP A 139 21.88 8.14 -17.24
N ALA A 140 22.00 7.74 -15.97
CA ALA A 140 20.86 7.66 -15.06
C ALA A 140 20.19 9.04 -14.86
N PRO A 141 18.85 9.12 -14.93
CA PRO A 141 18.15 10.37 -14.73
C PRO A 141 18.26 10.88 -13.29
N SER A 142 18.19 12.20 -13.13
CA SER A 142 18.36 12.88 -11.82
C SER A 142 17.34 12.46 -10.77
N TRP A 143 16.20 11.90 -11.19
CA TRP A 143 15.17 11.41 -10.29
C TRP A 143 15.45 10.01 -9.70
N CYS A 144 16.47 9.28 -10.15
CA CYS A 144 16.75 7.93 -9.65
C CYS A 144 17.04 7.88 -8.15
N GLN A 145 17.54 8.98 -7.58
CA GLN A 145 17.82 9.13 -6.15
C GLN A 145 16.79 10.02 -5.43
N ALA A 146 15.70 10.39 -6.11
CA ALA A 146 14.68 11.25 -5.56
C ALA A 146 13.96 10.56 -4.39
N PRO A 147 13.79 11.25 -3.25
CA PRO A 147 12.96 10.75 -2.16
C PRO A 147 11.49 10.73 -2.60
N PHE A 148 10.78 9.67 -2.21
CA PHE A 148 9.37 9.47 -2.53
C PHE A 148 8.75 8.64 -1.41
N ASP A 149 7.53 8.94 -0.97
CA ASP A 149 6.87 8.17 0.07
C ASP A 149 5.70 7.34 -0.50
N PRO A 150 5.78 5.99 -0.55
CA PRO A 150 4.70 5.14 -1.06
C PRO A 150 3.56 4.98 -0.04
N GLU A 151 3.77 5.51 1.17
CA GLU A 151 2.86 5.49 2.30
C GLU A 151 2.29 6.89 2.57
N GLY A 152 2.53 7.84 1.67
CA GLY A 152 2.14 9.25 1.79
C GLY A 152 0.62 9.48 1.81
N LEU A 153 0.25 10.76 1.74
CA LEU A 153 -1.11 11.22 2.02
C LEU A 153 -2.11 10.69 1.00
N LEU A 154 -1.81 10.88 -0.28
CA LEU A 154 -2.75 10.54 -1.36
C LEU A 154 -2.86 9.02 -1.55
N SER A 155 -1.76 8.27 -1.36
CA SER A 155 -1.79 6.80 -1.30
C SER A 155 -2.59 6.28 -0.10
N THR A 156 -2.60 6.99 1.03
CA THR A 156 -3.40 6.64 2.21
C THR A 156 -4.90 6.82 1.96
N VAL A 157 -5.30 7.80 1.13
CA VAL A 157 -6.70 7.95 0.69
C VAL A 157 -7.16 6.69 -0.05
N MET A 158 -6.38 6.19 -1.01
CA MET A 158 -6.75 4.97 -1.73
C MET A 158 -6.66 3.71 -0.87
N ALA A 159 -5.73 3.63 0.08
CA ALA A 159 -5.73 2.56 1.07
C ALA A 159 -7.01 2.56 1.93
N THR A 160 -7.52 3.74 2.28
CA THR A 160 -8.82 3.90 2.98
C THR A 160 -9.97 3.40 2.13
N VAL A 161 -9.97 3.70 0.83
CA VAL A 161 -10.96 3.17 -0.13
C VAL A 161 -10.93 1.64 -0.15
N SER A 162 -9.74 1.01 -0.21
CA SER A 162 -9.60 -0.45 -0.13
C SER A 162 -10.17 -1.02 1.18
N CYS A 163 -9.95 -0.35 2.31
CA CYS A 163 -10.52 -0.75 3.60
C CYS A 163 -12.05 -0.67 3.60
N LEU A 164 -12.64 0.40 3.05
CA LEU A 164 -14.09 0.56 2.92
C LEU A 164 -14.71 -0.49 2.00
N VAL A 165 -14.03 -0.84 0.89
CA VAL A 165 -14.46 -1.96 0.02
C VAL A 165 -14.40 -3.29 0.77
N GLY A 166 -13.32 -3.54 1.52
CA GLY A 166 -13.21 -4.74 2.36
C GLY A 166 -14.28 -4.83 3.45
N LEU A 167 -14.70 -3.70 4.02
CA LEU A 167 -15.79 -3.64 4.99
C LEU A 167 -17.11 -4.17 4.42
N GLN A 168 -17.36 -3.96 3.13
CA GLN A 168 -18.56 -4.50 2.45
C GLN A 168 -18.57 -6.03 2.43
N TYR A 169 -17.41 -6.69 2.35
CA TYR A 169 -17.33 -8.15 2.48
C TYR A 169 -17.77 -8.59 3.87
N GLY A 170 -17.36 -7.87 4.91
CA GLY A 170 -17.81 -8.10 6.29
C GLY A 170 -19.33 -7.96 6.44
N HIS A 171 -19.93 -6.92 5.84
CA HIS A 171 -21.38 -6.73 5.85
C HIS A 171 -22.13 -7.91 5.22
N ILE A 172 -21.60 -8.48 4.12
CA ILE A 172 -22.18 -9.66 3.48
C ILE A 172 -22.13 -10.88 4.41
N ILE A 173 -21.05 -11.10 5.17
CA ILE A 173 -20.97 -12.19 6.17
C ILE A 173 -22.06 -12.05 7.22
N VAL A 174 -22.31 -10.83 7.69
CA VAL A 174 -23.28 -10.56 8.77
C VAL A 174 -24.71 -10.80 8.30
N HIS A 175 -25.08 -10.25 7.14
CA HIS A 175 -26.48 -10.22 6.66
C HIS A 175 -26.90 -11.49 5.91
N PHE A 176 -26.03 -12.08 5.09
CA PHE A 176 -26.37 -13.32 4.38
C PHE A 176 -25.92 -14.52 5.20
N LYS A 177 -26.78 -15.53 5.36
CA LYS A 177 -26.45 -16.78 6.09
C LYS A 177 -26.11 -17.94 5.15
N ASP A 178 -26.71 -17.95 3.96
CA ASP A 178 -26.48 -19.00 2.96
C ASP A 178 -25.10 -18.86 2.29
N HIS A 179 -24.41 -20.00 2.12
CA HIS A 179 -23.07 -20.03 1.51
C HIS A 179 -23.08 -19.61 0.05
N LYS A 180 -24.07 -20.02 -0.74
CA LYS A 180 -24.14 -19.68 -2.17
C LYS A 180 -24.41 -18.20 -2.36
N ALA A 181 -25.32 -17.64 -1.56
CA ALA A 181 -25.61 -16.20 -1.58
C ALA A 181 -24.37 -15.35 -1.26
N ARG A 182 -23.62 -15.71 -0.21
CA ARG A 182 -22.35 -15.03 0.14
C ARG A 182 -21.33 -15.09 -1.00
N LEU A 183 -21.14 -16.29 -1.57
CA LEU A 183 -20.19 -16.48 -2.65
C LEU A 183 -20.55 -15.70 -3.91
N LEU A 184 -21.83 -15.65 -4.28
CA LEU A 184 -22.28 -14.85 -5.41
C LEU A 184 -22.01 -13.35 -5.17
N GLN A 185 -22.32 -12.87 -3.96
CA GLN A 185 -22.14 -11.49 -3.54
C GLN A 185 -20.67 -11.07 -3.39
N TRP A 186 -19.73 -12.00 -3.20
CA TRP A 186 -18.30 -11.70 -3.22
C TRP A 186 -17.71 -11.85 -4.62
N PHE A 187 -17.98 -12.97 -5.28
CA PHE A 187 -17.32 -13.33 -6.52
C PHE A 187 -17.69 -12.39 -7.66
N VAL A 188 -18.98 -12.02 -7.80
CA VAL A 188 -19.42 -11.13 -8.88
C VAL A 188 -18.77 -9.75 -8.77
N PRO A 189 -18.86 -9.02 -7.63
CA PRO A 189 -18.16 -7.74 -7.49
C PRO A 189 -16.64 -7.85 -7.58
N SER A 190 -16.05 -8.95 -7.08
CA SER A 190 -14.60 -9.19 -7.21
C SER A 190 -14.17 -9.26 -8.68
N CYS A 191 -14.87 -10.05 -9.49
CA CYS A 191 -14.59 -10.18 -10.92
C CYS A 191 -14.80 -8.85 -11.65
N CYS A 192 -15.85 -8.10 -11.30
CA CYS A 192 -16.08 -6.75 -11.83
C CYS A 192 -14.93 -5.79 -11.48
N LEU A 193 -14.41 -5.83 -10.25
CA LEU A 193 -13.27 -5.00 -9.83
C LEU A 193 -11.98 -5.37 -10.55
N VAL A 194 -11.69 -6.66 -10.74
CA VAL A 194 -10.54 -7.11 -11.54
C VAL A 194 -10.67 -6.63 -12.97
N ALA A 195 -11.84 -6.83 -13.60
CA ALA A 195 -12.10 -6.38 -14.97
C ALA A 195 -11.95 -4.86 -15.08
N LEU A 196 -12.49 -4.09 -14.14
CA LEU A 196 -12.35 -2.64 -14.09
C LEU A 196 -10.88 -2.21 -13.96
N GLY A 197 -10.12 -2.85 -13.06
CA GLY A 197 -8.70 -2.56 -12.88
C GLY A 197 -7.88 -2.79 -14.16
N VAL A 198 -8.13 -3.90 -14.85
CA VAL A 198 -7.50 -4.22 -16.15
C VAL A 198 -7.94 -3.25 -17.25
N MET A 199 -9.23 -2.92 -17.32
CA MET A 199 -9.72 -1.92 -18.29
C MET A 199 -9.06 -0.56 -18.06
N CYS A 200 -8.93 -0.12 -16.80
CA CYS A 200 -8.24 1.12 -16.47
C CYS A 200 -6.77 1.11 -16.90
N ASP A 201 -6.07 -0.01 -16.73
CA ASP A 201 -4.69 -0.20 -17.20
C ASP A 201 -4.59 -0.02 -18.72
N LEU A 202 -5.51 -0.66 -19.47
CA LEU A 202 -5.59 -0.55 -20.94
C LEU A 202 -5.92 0.87 -21.43
N PHE A 203 -6.72 1.64 -20.68
CA PHE A 203 -7.04 3.04 -21.00
C PHE A 203 -5.98 4.04 -20.52
N GLY A 204 -4.81 3.57 -20.06
CA GLY A 204 -3.64 4.40 -19.74
C GLY A 204 -3.47 4.72 -18.25
N MET A 205 -4.41 4.33 -17.38
CA MET A 205 -4.24 4.41 -15.93
C MET A 205 -3.50 3.15 -15.44
N HIS A 206 -2.20 3.09 -15.72
CA HIS A 206 -1.38 1.91 -15.45
C HIS A 206 -1.42 1.47 -13.99
N ILE A 207 -1.37 0.15 -13.75
CA ILE A 207 -1.34 -0.45 -12.42
C ILE A 207 -0.03 -0.06 -11.70
N ASN A 208 -0.11 1.00 -10.89
CA ASN A 208 1.01 1.52 -10.13
C ASN A 208 0.81 1.31 -8.63
N LYS A 209 1.62 0.41 -8.06
CA LYS A 209 1.66 0.11 -6.62
C LYS A 209 2.18 1.29 -5.79
N VAL A 210 3.19 2.00 -6.28
CA VAL A 210 3.88 3.07 -5.55
C VAL A 210 2.95 4.27 -5.34
N LEU A 211 2.10 4.57 -6.32
CA LEU A 211 1.08 5.61 -6.22
C LEU A 211 -0.20 5.17 -5.51
N TYR A 212 -0.32 3.86 -5.23
CA TYR A 212 -1.59 3.22 -4.89
C TYR A 212 -2.71 3.67 -5.86
N SER A 213 -2.46 3.52 -7.16
CA SER A 213 -3.37 3.95 -8.22
C SER A 213 -4.76 3.33 -8.10
N PHE A 214 -5.77 3.98 -8.67
CA PHE A 214 -7.14 3.46 -8.70
C PHE A 214 -7.22 2.09 -9.41
N SER A 215 -6.53 1.91 -10.55
CA SER A 215 -6.44 0.63 -11.25
C SER A 215 -5.79 -0.46 -10.39
N TYR A 216 -4.71 -0.14 -9.68
CA TYR A 216 -4.08 -1.03 -8.70
C TYR A 216 -5.03 -1.40 -7.56
N MET A 217 -5.77 -0.44 -7.01
CA MET A 217 -6.78 -0.68 -5.97
C MET A 217 -7.86 -1.64 -6.47
N CYS A 218 -8.49 -1.36 -7.62
CA CYS A 218 -9.53 -2.23 -8.18
C CYS A 218 -9.02 -3.64 -8.46
N PHE A 219 -7.84 -3.77 -9.09
CA PHE A 219 -7.24 -5.06 -9.39
C PHE A 219 -6.93 -5.86 -8.12
N THR A 220 -6.27 -5.25 -7.14
CA THR A 220 -5.84 -5.96 -5.93
C THR A 220 -6.98 -6.29 -4.99
N THR A 221 -7.96 -5.39 -4.81
CA THR A 221 -9.17 -5.66 -4.02
C THR A 221 -10.03 -6.75 -4.66
N GLY A 222 -10.18 -6.74 -5.99
CA GLY A 222 -10.86 -7.80 -6.72
C GLY A 222 -10.15 -9.14 -6.62
N ALA A 223 -8.82 -9.18 -6.84
CA ALA A 223 -8.03 -10.40 -6.68
C ALA A 223 -8.09 -10.93 -5.23
N ALA A 224 -8.04 -10.06 -4.23
CA ALA A 224 -8.21 -10.42 -2.83
C ALA A 224 -9.60 -11.00 -2.55
N GLY A 225 -10.66 -10.45 -3.15
CA GLY A 225 -12.03 -10.97 -3.02
C GLY A 225 -12.24 -12.34 -3.67
N ILE A 226 -11.63 -12.59 -4.83
CA ILE A 226 -11.61 -13.92 -5.47
C ILE A 226 -10.88 -14.92 -4.58
N LEU A 227 -9.68 -14.55 -4.09
CA LEU A 227 -8.89 -15.39 -3.19
C LEU A 227 -9.66 -15.68 -1.89
N PHE A 228 -10.30 -14.67 -1.31
CA PHE A 228 -11.14 -14.82 -0.13
C PHE A 228 -12.30 -15.80 -0.38
N SER A 229 -12.98 -15.68 -1.52
CA SER A 229 -14.05 -16.60 -1.91
C SER A 229 -13.56 -18.03 -2.08
N ALA A 230 -12.38 -18.23 -2.67
CA ALA A 230 -11.76 -19.55 -2.82
C ALA A 230 -11.39 -20.18 -1.47
N ILE A 231 -10.79 -19.40 -0.56
CA ILE A 231 -10.47 -19.84 0.80
C ILE A 231 -11.76 -20.19 1.56
N TYR A 232 -12.80 -19.37 1.44
CA TYR A 232 -14.10 -19.63 2.06
C TYR A 232 -14.72 -20.96 1.59
N ILE A 233 -14.69 -21.24 0.28
CA ILE A 233 -15.15 -22.53 -0.26
C ILE A 233 -14.33 -23.68 0.35
N MET A 234 -13.00 -23.56 0.35
CA MET A 234 -12.12 -24.61 0.87
C MET A 234 -12.36 -24.91 2.35
N VAL A 235 -12.52 -23.88 3.18
CA VAL A 235 -12.58 -24.00 4.65
C VAL A 235 -14.00 -24.19 5.16
N ASP A 236 -14.95 -23.34 4.74
CA ASP A 236 -16.30 -23.30 5.28
C ASP A 236 -17.27 -24.23 4.54
N VAL A 237 -17.07 -24.48 3.25
CA VAL A 237 -17.94 -25.37 2.46
C VAL A 237 -17.41 -26.81 2.44
N TYR A 238 -16.14 -27.01 2.12
CA TYR A 238 -15.52 -28.34 2.05
C TYR A 238 -14.92 -28.84 3.36
N GLY A 239 -14.78 -27.97 4.37
CA GLY A 239 -14.35 -28.37 5.72
C GLY A 239 -12.85 -28.68 5.87
N TYR A 240 -11.98 -28.24 4.95
CA TYR A 240 -10.53 -28.46 5.03
C TYR A 240 -9.82 -27.57 6.06
N ARG A 241 -10.27 -27.61 7.32
CA ARG A 241 -9.76 -26.76 8.41
C ARG A 241 -8.33 -27.09 8.85
N ARG A 242 -7.93 -28.36 8.79
CA ARG A 242 -6.59 -28.78 9.27
C ARG A 242 -5.43 -28.13 8.50
N LEU A 243 -5.62 -27.90 7.19
CA LEU A 243 -4.60 -27.28 6.35
C LEU A 243 -4.42 -25.78 6.67
N THR A 244 -5.44 -25.13 7.22
CA THR A 244 -5.48 -23.68 7.40
C THR A 244 -5.18 -23.22 8.82
N VAL A 245 -5.04 -24.13 9.81
CA VAL A 245 -4.74 -23.78 11.22
C VAL A 245 -3.50 -22.89 11.35
N VAL A 246 -2.44 -23.17 10.59
CA VAL A 246 -1.21 -22.35 10.62
C VAL A 246 -1.46 -20.95 10.05
N LEU A 247 -2.22 -20.87 8.95
CA LEU A 247 -2.58 -19.59 8.32
C LEU A 247 -3.51 -18.77 9.22
N GLU A 248 -4.45 -19.42 9.91
CA GLU A 248 -5.34 -18.80 10.89
C GLU A 248 -4.55 -18.20 12.05
N TRP A 249 -3.63 -18.97 12.63
CA TRP A 249 -2.75 -18.49 13.70
C TRP A 249 -1.91 -17.29 13.27
N MET A 250 -1.29 -17.36 12.09
CA MET A 250 -0.54 -16.22 11.54
C MET A 250 -1.43 -15.02 11.30
N GLY A 251 -2.66 -15.22 10.83
CA GLY A 251 -3.64 -14.16 10.58
C GLY A 251 -4.08 -13.43 11.86
N MET A 252 -4.39 -14.18 12.92
CA MET A 252 -4.79 -13.60 14.22
C MET A 252 -3.67 -12.76 14.86
N HIS A 253 -2.40 -13.10 14.57
CA HIS A 253 -1.22 -12.43 15.13
C HIS A 253 -0.46 -11.57 14.10
N ALA A 254 -1.09 -11.23 12.97
CA ALA A 254 -0.39 -10.59 11.84
C ALA A 254 0.33 -9.28 12.22
N LEU A 255 -0.28 -8.42 13.03
CA LEU A 255 0.35 -7.16 13.48
C LEU A 255 1.57 -7.43 14.38
N MET A 256 1.46 -8.40 15.29
CA MET A 256 2.55 -8.77 16.19
C MET A 256 3.72 -9.35 15.39
N ILE A 257 3.44 -10.25 14.44
CA ILE A 257 4.44 -10.82 13.54
C ILE A 257 5.12 -9.71 12.71
N PHE A 258 4.33 -8.77 12.18
CA PHE A 258 4.87 -7.63 11.45
C PHE A 258 5.84 -6.81 12.30
N ILE A 259 5.48 -6.46 13.53
CA ILE A 259 6.36 -5.71 14.44
C ILE A 259 7.62 -6.52 14.77
N LEU A 260 7.46 -7.80 15.10
CA LEU A 260 8.57 -8.68 15.47
C LEU A 260 9.61 -8.83 14.35
N VAL A 261 9.16 -9.01 13.11
CA VAL A 261 10.02 -9.26 11.95
C VAL A 261 10.45 -7.95 11.30
N ALA A 262 9.51 -7.09 10.90
CA ALA A 262 9.80 -5.91 10.10
C ALA A 262 10.47 -4.79 10.89
N CYS A 263 10.25 -4.71 12.21
CA CYS A 263 10.97 -3.76 13.06
C CYS A 263 12.30 -4.33 13.61
N ASN A 264 12.77 -5.47 13.07
CA ASN A 264 14.00 -6.15 13.49
C ASN A 264 14.08 -6.49 14.99
N VAL A 265 12.94 -6.57 15.69
CA VAL A 265 12.91 -6.88 17.12
C VAL A 265 13.43 -8.30 17.36
N VAL A 266 13.03 -9.27 16.52
CA VAL A 266 13.51 -10.65 16.62
C VAL A 266 15.02 -10.76 16.34
N PRO A 267 15.56 -10.22 15.23
CA PRO A 267 17.01 -10.14 15.03
C PRO A 267 17.75 -9.50 16.21
N LEU A 268 17.23 -8.41 16.77
CA LEU A 268 17.86 -7.71 17.89
C LEU A 268 17.85 -8.54 19.17
N ILE A 269 16.77 -9.29 19.46
CA ILE A 269 16.70 -10.20 20.61
C ILE A 269 17.66 -11.39 20.42
N LEU A 270 17.72 -11.95 19.21
CA LEU A 270 18.63 -13.05 18.87
C LEU A 270 20.10 -12.61 18.94
N GLN A 271 20.41 -11.38 18.52
CA GLN A 271 21.75 -10.79 18.61
C GLN A 271 22.10 -10.33 20.04
N GLY A 272 21.12 -9.81 20.79
CA GLY A 272 21.27 -9.31 22.16
C GLY A 272 21.68 -10.38 23.17
N PHE A 273 21.50 -11.66 22.83
CA PHE A 273 21.99 -12.77 23.64
C PHE A 273 23.52 -12.98 23.56
N TYR A 274 24.22 -12.29 22.64
CA TYR A 274 25.68 -12.37 22.44
C TYR A 274 26.44 -11.11 22.89
N TRP A 275 25.97 -10.46 23.96
CA TRP A 275 26.52 -9.19 24.48
C TRP A 275 28.03 -9.24 24.81
N GLY A 276 28.58 -10.42 25.13
CA GLY A 276 30.00 -10.59 25.48
C GLY A 276 30.93 -11.00 24.33
N GLN A 277 30.39 -11.54 23.22
CA GLN A 277 31.17 -12.06 22.09
C GLN A 277 30.42 -11.85 20.76
N PRO A 278 30.46 -10.64 20.18
CA PRO A 278 29.66 -10.28 18.98
C PRO A 278 30.02 -11.07 17.70
N HIS A 279 31.17 -11.75 17.69
CA HIS A 279 31.64 -12.59 16.59
C HIS A 279 30.93 -13.95 16.51
N ASN A 280 30.23 -14.37 17.56
CA ASN A 280 29.64 -15.71 17.69
C ASN A 280 28.11 -15.71 17.50
N ASN A 281 27.59 -14.82 16.65
CA ASN A 281 26.15 -14.71 16.46
C ASN A 281 25.60 -15.84 15.54
N ILE A 282 24.36 -16.27 15.80
CA ILE A 282 23.71 -17.33 15.00
C ILE A 282 23.52 -16.88 13.53
N LEU A 283 23.45 -15.58 13.27
CA LEU A 283 23.32 -15.01 11.93
C LEU A 283 24.57 -15.20 11.06
N THR A 284 25.78 -15.11 11.62
CA THR A 284 27.04 -15.43 10.93
C THR A 284 27.18 -16.94 10.72
N SER A 285 26.67 -17.76 11.65
CA SER A 285 26.58 -19.23 11.47
C SER A 285 25.60 -19.64 10.36
N ILE A 286 24.57 -18.85 10.07
CA ILE A 286 23.56 -19.10 9.02
C ILE A 286 23.92 -18.35 7.71
N GLY A 287 25.03 -17.61 7.68
CA GLY A 287 25.54 -16.93 6.49
C GLY A 287 24.84 -15.61 6.12
N ILE A 288 24.01 -15.07 7.00
CA ILE A 288 23.30 -13.80 6.78
C ILE A 288 24.01 -12.72 7.62
N GLY A 289 25.00 -12.04 7.03
CA GLY A 289 25.68 -10.92 7.68
C GLY A 289 27.13 -10.65 7.29
N ALA A 290 27.73 -11.36 6.33
CA ALA A 290 29.15 -11.20 5.98
C ALA A 290 29.47 -9.97 5.10
N HIS A 291 28.49 -9.14 4.74
CA HIS A 291 28.71 -7.92 3.95
C HIS A 291 27.92 -6.76 4.54
N ALA A 292 28.50 -6.13 5.55
CA ALA A 292 28.28 -4.73 5.90
C ALA A 292 29.63 -4.02 5.85
#